data_AF-A0A438XP41-F1
#
_entry.id   AF-A0A438XP41-F1
#
_cell.length_a   1.000
_cell.length_b   1.000
_cell.length_c   1.000
_cell.angle_alpha   90.00
_cell.angle_beta   90.00
_cell.angle_gamma   90.00
#
_symmetry.space_group_name_H-M   'P 1'
#
loop_
_entity.id
_entity.type
_entity.pdbx_description
1 polymer ?
#
loop_
_entity_poly.entity_id
_entity_poly.type
_entity_poly.pdbx_seq_one_letter_code
_entity_poly.pdbx_strand_id
1 'polypeptide(L)' 'KQTLEFAGDSRIIAPNGKIIAQATKLNEVIIAEMDLNEVALQRQKIPYLQDFDTKLTKKGFGKLT' A
#
# COMPACT_ATOMS: atom_id res chain seq x y z
N LYS A 1 -21.22 -2.16 28.15
CA LYS A 1 -20.11 -1.22 27.87
C LYS A 1 -19.24 -1.87 26.82
N GLN A 2 -19.02 -1.21 25.68
CA GLN A 2 -18.11 -1.72 24.66
C GLN A 2 -16.72 -1.15 24.96
N THR A 3 -15.72 -2.02 25.13
CA THR A 3 -14.32 -1.65 25.35
C THR A 3 -13.61 -1.56 24.00
N LEU A 4 -12.91 -0.45 23.78
CA LEU A 4 -12.05 -0.23 22.62
C LEU A 4 -10.63 -0.63 23.01
N GLU A 5 -9.98 -1.44 22.16
CA GLU A 5 -8.62 -1.90 22.34
C GLU A 5 -7.78 -1.60 21.10
N PHE A 6 -6.47 -1.40 21.30
CA PHE A 6 -5.55 -1.24 20.19
C PHE A 6 -5.35 -2.58 19.49
N ALA A 7 -5.62 -2.63 18.18
CA ALA A 7 -5.46 -3.85 17.40
C ALA A 7 -3.99 -4.20 17.11
N GLY A 8 -3.06 -3.23 17.22
CA GLY A 8 -1.67 -3.42 16.82
C GLY A 8 -1.57 -3.67 15.31
N ASP A 9 -0.96 -4.81 14.94
CA ASP A 9 -0.99 -5.36 13.57
C ASP A 9 -0.37 -4.47 12.48
N SER A 10 0.72 -3.77 12.82
CA SER A 10 1.53 -3.03 11.84
C SER A 10 2.08 -3.96 10.75
N ARG A 11 2.12 -3.52 9.49
CA ARG A 11 2.56 -4.33 8.34
C ARG A 11 3.38 -3.53 7.33
N ILE A 12 4.35 -4.20 6.71
CA ILE A 12 5.09 -3.74 5.54
C ILE A 12 4.66 -4.63 4.37
N ILE A 13 4.17 -4.01 3.28
CA ILE A 13 3.56 -4.72 2.15
C ILE A 13 4.25 -4.30 0.85
N ALA A 14 4.60 -5.29 0.03
CA ALA A 14 5.21 -5.08 -1.28
C ALA A 14 4.20 -4.51 -2.30
N PRO A 15 4.65 -3.90 -3.41
CA PRO A 15 3.76 -3.36 -4.45
C PRO A 15 2.81 -4.40 -5.08
N ASN A 16 3.14 -5.68 -5.00
CA ASN A 16 2.31 -6.79 -5.48
C ASN A 16 1.30 -7.30 -4.43
N GLY A 17 1.21 -6.67 -3.26
CA GLY A 17 0.29 -7.04 -2.17
C GLY A 17 0.83 -8.10 -1.20
N LYS A 18 2.05 -8.62 -1.40
CA LYS A 18 2.68 -9.58 -0.48
C LYS A 18 3.06 -8.89 0.83
N ILE A 19 2.71 -9.49 1.96
CA ILE A 19 3.17 -9.04 3.29
C ILE A 19 4.65 -9.42 3.44
N ILE A 20 5.50 -8.43 3.66
CA ILE A 20 6.94 -8.59 3.88
C ILE A 20 7.23 -8.79 5.37
N ALA A 21 6.58 -7.99 6.22
CA ALA A 21 6.67 -8.08 7.66
C ALA A 21 5.34 -7.71 8.30
N GLN A 22 4.99 -8.36 9.41
CA GLN A 22 3.77 -8.11 10.17
C GLN A 22 4.08 -8.25 11.66
N ALA A 23 3.64 -7.28 12.46
CA ALA A 23 3.73 -7.36 13.91
C ALA A 23 2.74 -8.42 14.41
N THR A 24 3.23 -9.29 15.29
CA THR A 24 2.46 -10.37 15.93
C THR A 24 2.14 -10.06 17.39
N LYS A 25 2.81 -9.06 17.98
CA LYS A 25 2.62 -8.62 19.37
C LYS A 25 2.29 -7.12 19.42
N LEU A 26 1.65 -6.70 20.51
CA LEU A 26 1.28 -5.30 20.73
C LEU A 26 2.49 -4.36 20.84
N ASN A 27 3.62 -4.84 21.35
CA ASN A 27 4.84 -4.06 21.50
C ASN A 27 5.98 -4.78 20.77
N GLU A 28 6.13 -4.45 19.49
CA GLU A 28 7.08 -5.08 18.59
C GLU A 28 7.59 -4.06 17.58
N VAL A 29 8.86 -4.20 17.18
CA VAL A 29 9.45 -3.43 16.08
C VAL A 29 9.62 -4.36 14.90
N ILE A 30 9.06 -3.99 13.76
CA ILE A 30 9.26 -4.69 12.49
C ILE A 30 10.20 -3.89 11.60
N ILE A 31 11.16 -4.57 10.97
CA ILE A 31 12.14 -3.99 10.05
C ILE A 31 12.19 -4.89 8.83
N ALA A 32 12.21 -4.29 7.63
CA ALA A 32 12.37 -5.01 6.39
C ALA A 32 13.25 -4.20 5.42
N GLU A 33 14.02 -4.91 4.61
CA GLU A 33 14.71 -4.35 3.46
C GLU A 33 13.75 -4.28 2.27
N MET A 34 13.82 -3.21 1.49
CA MET A 34 12.94 -2.99 0.34
C MET A 34 13.74 -2.63 -0.90
N ASP A 35 13.48 -3.34 -2.00
CA ASP A 35 13.95 -2.97 -3.33
C ASP A 35 12.91 -2.10 -4.05
N LEU A 36 13.27 -0.84 -4.30
CA LEU A 36 12.39 0.11 -4.99
C LEU A 36 12.20 -0.21 -6.48
N ASN A 37 13.08 -1.02 -7.07
CA ASN A 37 12.96 -1.43 -8.46
C ASN A 37 11.73 -2.33 -8.70
N GLU A 38 11.22 -3.01 -7.67
CA GLU A 38 10.00 -3.82 -7.75
C GLU A 38 8.76 -2.99 -8.14
N VAL A 39 8.73 -1.70 -7.83
CA VAL A 39 7.62 -0.81 -8.20
C VAL A 39 7.49 -0.68 -9.71
N ALA A 40 8.61 -0.47 -10.40
CA ALA A 40 8.62 -0.36 -11.86
C ALA A 40 8.19 -1.68 -12.51
N LEU A 41 8.70 -2.81 -12.01
CA LEU A 41 8.33 -4.14 -12.47
C LEU A 41 6.83 -4.42 -12.29
N GLN A 42 6.27 -4.05 -11.14
CA GLN A 42 4.84 -4.27 -10.87
C GLN A 42 3.95 -3.40 -11.77
N ARG A 43 4.32 -2.14 -12.01
CA ARG A 43 3.58 -1.25 -12.91
C ARG A 43 3.67 -1.66 -14.38
N GLN A 44 4.73 -2.37 -14.79
CA GLN A 44 4.79 -2.96 -16.12
C GLN A 44 3.86 -4.18 -16.24
N LYS A 45 3.77 -5.01 -15.19
CA LYS A 45 2.88 -6.18 -15.16
C LYS A 45 1.40 -5.80 -15.08
N ILE A 46 1.08 -4.78 -14.30
CA ILE A 46 -0.27 -4.24 -14.12
C ILE A 46 -0.19 -2.73 -14.42
N PRO A 47 -0.38 -2.31 -15.69
CA PRO A 47 -0.18 -0.92 -16.12
C PRO A 47 -1.34 0.01 -15.78
N TYR A 48 -1.87 -0.09 -14.55
CA TYR A 48 -3.05 0.65 -14.09
C TYR A 48 -2.91 2.17 -14.20
N LEU A 49 -1.68 2.71 -14.18
CA LEU A 49 -1.43 4.14 -14.39
C LEU A 49 -1.51 4.55 -15.86
N GLN A 50 -1.15 3.66 -16.79
CA GLN A 50 -1.26 3.92 -18.24
C GLN A 50 -2.72 3.81 -18.69
N ASP A 51 -3.45 2.85 -18.13
CA ASP A 51 -4.88 2.64 -18.39
C ASP A 51 -5.76 3.70 -17.69
N PHE A 52 -5.16 4.57 -16.88
CA PHE A 52 -5.90 5.54 -16.08
C PHE A 52 -6.42 6.70 -16.95
N ASP A 53 -7.72 6.67 -17.28
CA ASP A 53 -8.37 7.78 -17.97
C ASP A 53 -8.66 8.94 -17.01
N THR A 54 -7.81 9.96 -17.08
CA THR A 54 -7.92 11.19 -16.30
C THR A 54 -9.15 12.03 -16.67
N LYS A 55 -9.73 11.88 -17.86
CA LYS A 55 -10.93 12.62 -18.29
C LYS A 55 -12.18 12.11 -17.58
N LEU A 56 -12.29 10.80 -17.37
CA LEU A 56 -13.40 10.17 -16.67
C LEU A 56 -13.33 10.36 -15.14
N THR A 57 -12.14 10.61 -14.60
CA THR A 57 -11.87 10.65 -13.15
C THR A 57 -11.76 12.06 -12.55
N LYS A 58 -11.89 13.12 -13.37
CA LYS A 58 -11.80 14.54 -12.94
C LYS A 58 -12.63 14.91 -11.71
N LYS A 59 -13.78 14.25 -11.50
CA LYS A 59 -14.69 14.54 -10.38
C LYS A 59 -14.14 14.08 -9.02
N GLY A 60 -13.26 13.07 -9.00
CA GLY A 60 -12.73 12.46 -7.77
C GLY A 60 -11.33 12.94 -7.35
N PHE A 61 -10.52 13.44 -8.29
CA PHE A 61 -9.11 13.78 -8.04
C PHE A 61 -8.81 15.29 -7.99
N GLY A 62 -9.82 16.16 -8.00
CA GLY A 62 -9.62 17.61 -8.05
C GLY A 62 -8.96 18.06 -9.37
N LYS A 63 -8.62 19.34 -9.48
CA LYS A 63 -7.81 19.84 -10.61
C LYS A 63 -6.39 19.28 -10.49
N LEU A 64 -6.17 18.09 -11.01
CA LEU A 64 -4.85 17.72 -11.52
C LEU A 64 -4.65 18.62 -12.74
N THR A 65 -3.79 19.63 -12.54
CA THR A 65 -3.46 20.77 -13.41
C THR A 65 -3.69 20.54 -14.90
#